data_AF-A0AA35S609-F1
#
_entry.id   AF-A0AA35S609-F1
#
_cell.length_a   1.000
_cell.length_b   1.000
_cell.length_c   1.000
_cell.angle_alpha   90.00
_cell.angle_beta   90.00
_cell.angle_gamma   90.00
#
_symmetry.space_group_name_H-M   'P 1'
#
loop_
_entity.id
_entity.type
_entity.pdbx_description
1 polymer ?
#
loop_
_entity_poly.entity_id
_entity_poly.type
_entity_poly.pdbx_seq_one_letter_code
_entity_poly.pdbx_strand_id
1 'polypeptide(L)'
;MAGVPRDVDDRICLMESQFHSRSSADNTNSFSVEALQDALIVLYEECRTSSYKKESTVEEFVKTAKPVVDHITSLRLSAEDFDTLEVIGRGAFGEVKVVKMKGTGKVCALKILNKVEMLKRHQVREILSNTYFIVTQLLIWF
;
A
#
# COMPACT_ATOMS: atom_id res chain seq x y z
N MET A 1 -8.74 8.66 -27.92
CA MET A 1 -8.36 7.26 -27.65
C MET A 1 -7.47 6.82 -28.79
N ALA A 2 -6.15 6.73 -28.56
CA ALA A 2 -5.23 6.21 -29.58
C ALA A 2 -5.60 4.74 -29.87
N GLY A 3 -5.62 4.35 -31.15
CA GLY A 3 -5.98 2.99 -31.55
C GLY A 3 -4.96 1.99 -31.02
N VAL A 4 -5.44 0.86 -30.49
CA VAL A 4 -4.58 -0.25 -30.05
C VAL A 4 -3.79 -0.76 -31.27
N PRO A 5 -2.45 -0.90 -31.19
CA PRO A 5 -1.64 -1.45 -32.27
C PRO A 5 -2.14 -2.83 -32.71
N ARG A 6 -2.07 -3.15 -34.01
CA ARG A 6 -2.46 -4.47 -34.54
C ARG A 6 -1.38 -5.53 -34.32
N ASP A 7 -0.13 -5.10 -34.24
CA ASP A 7 1.02 -5.95 -34.02
C ASP A 7 1.10 -6.42 -32.56
N VAL A 8 1.46 -7.69 -32.35
CA VAL A 8 1.47 -8.30 -31.02
C VAL A 8 2.65 -7.81 -30.19
N ASP A 9 3.82 -7.62 -30.81
CA ASP A 9 5.03 -7.18 -30.13
C ASP A 9 4.90 -5.71 -29.70
N ASP A 10 4.31 -4.88 -30.56
CA ASP A 10 3.96 -3.49 -30.21
C ASP A 10 3.00 -3.42 -29.02
N ARG A 11 2.03 -4.34 -28.94
CA ARG A 11 1.08 -4.40 -27.81
C ARG A 11 1.74 -4.86 -26.52
N ILE A 12 2.64 -5.84 -26.57
CA ILE A 12 3.41 -6.30 -25.41
C ILE A 12 4.29 -5.16 -24.90
N CYS A 13 5.04 -4.50 -25.79
CA CYS A 13 5.87 -3.34 -25.46
C CYS A 13 5.05 -2.21 -24.83
N LEU A 14 3.86 -1.92 -25.38
CA LEU A 14 2.96 -0.92 -24.81
C LEU A 14 2.49 -1.31 -23.40
N MET A 15 2.16 -2.58 -23.16
CA MET A 15 1.74 -3.08 -21.85
C MET A 15 2.88 -3.00 -20.83
N GLU A 16 4.10 -3.39 -21.21
CA GLU A 16 5.30 -3.29 -20.35
C GLU A 16 5.64 -1.84 -20.00
N SER A 17 5.44 -0.91 -20.95
CA SER A 17 5.68 0.53 -20.72
C SER A 17 4.76 1.13 -19.65
N GLN A 18 3.58 0.53 -19.40
CA GLN A 18 2.65 0.97 -18.35
C GLN A 18 3.21 0.75 -16.94
N PHE A 19 4.18 -0.16 -16.77
CA PHE A 19 4.77 -0.50 -15.46
C PHE A 19 6.14 0.14 -15.23
N HIS A 20 6.83 0.56 -16.30
CA HIS A 20 8.18 1.17 -16.22
C HIS A 20 8.15 2.71 -16.09
N SER A 21 7.04 3.36 -16.42
CA SER A 21 6.93 4.82 -16.34
C SER A 21 6.80 5.29 -14.89
N ARG A 22 7.89 5.81 -14.33
CA ARG A 22 7.85 6.61 -13.10
C ARG A 22 7.25 7.97 -13.41
N SER A 23 5.92 7.99 -13.45
CA SER A 23 5.03 9.17 -13.55
C SER A 23 5.58 10.32 -14.39
N SER A 24 5.37 10.25 -15.71
CA SER A 24 5.16 11.47 -16.49
C SER A 24 3.66 11.57 -16.73
N ALA A 25 3.09 12.72 -16.36
CA ALA A 25 1.66 13.01 -16.44
C ALA A 25 1.07 12.62 -17.82
N ASP A 26 -0.19 12.16 -17.82
CA ASP A 26 -1.06 11.89 -18.99
C ASP A 26 -1.25 10.44 -19.46
N ASN A 27 -1.19 9.44 -18.56
CA ASN A 27 -1.83 8.14 -18.86
C ASN A 27 -2.83 7.74 -17.77
N THR A 28 -4.11 8.02 -18.03
CA THR A 28 -5.26 7.82 -17.11
C THR A 28 -5.58 6.35 -16.81
N ASN A 29 -4.79 5.41 -17.33
CA ASN A 29 -5.07 3.97 -17.25
C ASN A 29 -3.82 3.14 -16.88
N SER A 30 -2.96 3.66 -16.01
CA SER A 30 -1.78 2.95 -15.48
C SER A 30 -1.84 2.86 -13.94
N PHE A 31 -1.46 1.71 -13.39
CA PHE A 31 -1.30 1.51 -11.95
C PHE A 31 0.17 1.63 -11.58
N SER A 32 0.47 2.28 -10.45
CA SER A 32 1.82 2.30 -9.92
C SER A 32 2.21 0.90 -9.39
N VAL A 33 3.51 0.59 -9.37
CA VAL A 33 4.01 -0.68 -8.83
C VAL A 33 3.62 -0.83 -7.36
N GLU A 34 3.59 0.27 -6.60
CA GLU A 34 3.15 0.29 -5.22
C GLU A 34 1.67 -0.12 -5.08
N ALA A 35 0.80 0.38 -5.97
CA ALA A 35 -0.61 0.01 -5.98
C ALA A 35 -0.84 -1.47 -6.32
N LEU A 36 -0.01 -2.04 -7.21
CA LEU A 36 -0.05 -3.47 -7.52
C LEU A 36 0.40 -4.34 -6.33
N GLN A 37 1.44 -3.91 -5.61
CA GLN A 37 1.87 -4.58 -4.39
C GLN A 37 0.77 -4.53 -3.31
N ASP A 38 0.09 -3.38 -3.17
CA ASP A 38 -1.04 -3.25 -2.25
C ASP A 38 -2.19 -4.20 -2.63
N ALA A 39 -2.54 -4.25 -3.91
CA ALA A 39 -3.57 -5.16 -4.42
C ALA A 39 -3.21 -6.63 -4.16
N LEU A 40 -1.95 -7.02 -4.38
CA LEU A 40 -1.46 -8.37 -4.10
C LEU A 40 -1.57 -8.73 -2.62
N ILE A 41 -1.16 -7.84 -1.72
CA ILE A 41 -1.24 -8.06 -0.27
C ILE A 41 -2.69 -8.19 0.18
N VAL A 42 -3.58 -7.32 -0.32
CA VAL A 42 -5.02 -7.40 -0.01
C VAL A 42 -5.62 -8.72 -0.46
N LEU A 43 -5.34 -9.13 -1.69
CA LEU A 43 -5.83 -10.40 -2.22
C LEU A 43 -5.31 -11.58 -1.40
N TYR A 44 -4.02 -11.58 -1.06
CA TYR A 44 -3.42 -12.61 -0.22
C TYR A 44 -4.08 -12.70 1.15
N GLU A 45 -4.29 -11.57 1.85
CA GLU A 45 -4.91 -11.57 3.18
C GLU A 45 -6.38 -12.04 3.13
N GLU A 46 -7.12 -11.66 2.09
CA GLU A 46 -8.50 -12.11 1.89
C GLU A 46 -8.56 -13.62 1.61
N CYS A 47 -7.72 -14.13 0.69
CA CYS A 47 -7.60 -15.56 0.41
C CYS A 47 -7.16 -16.36 1.64
N ARG A 48 -6.27 -15.80 2.47
CA ARG A 48 -5.78 -16.43 3.70
C ARG A 48 -6.81 -16.42 4.83
N THR A 49 -7.77 -15.49 4.86
CA THR A 49 -8.69 -15.29 6.00
C THR A 49 -10.11 -15.81 5.74
N SER A 50 -10.55 -15.78 4.49
CA SER A 50 -11.91 -16.11 4.05
C SER A 50 -12.29 -17.61 4.13
N SER A 51 -13.58 -17.89 3.90
CA SER A 51 -14.12 -19.26 3.78
C SER A 51 -13.60 -20.02 2.55
N TYR A 52 -12.91 -19.34 1.62
CA TYR A 52 -12.37 -19.93 0.39
C TYR A 52 -11.09 -20.74 0.59
N LYS A 53 -10.54 -20.80 1.81
CA LYS A 53 -9.34 -21.60 2.14
C LYS A 53 -9.43 -23.07 1.75
N LYS A 54 -10.64 -23.60 1.55
CA LYS A 54 -10.85 -25.02 1.20
C LYS A 54 -10.79 -25.29 -0.31
N GLU A 55 -10.71 -24.25 -1.15
CA GLU A 55 -10.49 -24.44 -2.57
C GLU A 55 -9.01 -24.66 -2.85
N SER A 56 -8.68 -25.77 -3.53
CA SER A 56 -7.30 -26.15 -3.86
C SER A 56 -6.55 -25.05 -4.61
N THR A 57 -7.23 -24.33 -5.49
CA THR A 57 -6.66 -23.21 -6.25
C THR A 57 -6.26 -22.05 -5.34
N VAL A 58 -7.04 -21.77 -4.30
CA VAL A 58 -6.76 -20.69 -3.33
C VAL A 58 -5.61 -21.09 -2.42
N GLU A 59 -5.54 -22.35 -1.98
CA GLU A 59 -4.41 -22.86 -1.20
C GLU A 59 -3.09 -22.78 -1.98
N GLU A 60 -3.10 -23.17 -3.26
CA GLU A 60 -1.93 -23.08 -4.14
C GLU A 60 -1.49 -21.63 -4.36
N PHE A 61 -2.45 -20.72 -4.59
CA PHE A 61 -2.16 -19.28 -4.66
C PHE A 61 -1.52 -18.76 -3.38
N VAL A 62 -2.12 -19.03 -2.20
CA VAL A 62 -1.60 -18.57 -0.91
C VAL A 62 -0.18 -19.10 -0.67
N LYS A 63 0.06 -20.39 -0.97
CA LYS A 63 1.39 -21.01 -0.86
C LYS A 63 2.43 -20.31 -1.76
N THR A 64 2.04 -19.99 -2.99
CA THR A 64 2.93 -19.38 -3.99
C THR A 64 3.18 -17.89 -3.72
N ALA A 65 2.14 -17.16 -3.31
CA ALA A 65 2.21 -15.73 -3.04
C ALA A 65 2.90 -15.41 -1.70
N LYS A 66 2.83 -16.32 -0.72
CA LYS A 66 3.39 -16.13 0.63
C LYS A 66 4.83 -15.59 0.65
N PRO A 67 5.84 -16.20 0.00
CA PRO A 67 7.22 -15.69 0.07
C PRO A 67 7.35 -14.28 -0.53
N VAL A 68 6.58 -13.97 -1.57
CA VAL A 68 6.56 -12.64 -2.20
C VAL A 68 5.95 -11.61 -1.26
N VAL A 69 4.79 -11.93 -0.68
CA VAL A 69 4.08 -11.05 0.27
C VAL A 69 4.90 -10.83 1.54
N ASP A 70 5.50 -11.89 2.10
CA ASP A 70 6.38 -11.78 3.27
C ASP A 70 7.58 -10.88 2.96
N HIS A 71 8.21 -11.03 1.78
CA HIS A 71 9.32 -10.20 1.37
C HIS A 71 8.92 -8.73 1.22
N ILE A 72 7.85 -8.43 0.48
CA ILE A 72 7.34 -7.06 0.32
C ILE A 72 7.01 -6.45 1.69
N THR A 73 6.34 -7.20 2.56
CA THR A 73 5.94 -6.72 3.89
C THR A 73 7.15 -6.46 4.79
N SER A 74 8.20 -7.29 4.71
CA SER A 74 9.44 -7.10 5.47
C SER A 74 10.24 -5.86 5.06
N LEU A 75 10.08 -5.40 3.82
CA LEU A 75 10.74 -4.19 3.30
C LEU A 75 9.91 -2.93 3.50
N ARG A 76 8.61 -3.07 3.80
CA ARG A 76 7.71 -1.95 4.03
C ARG A 76 7.98 -1.33 5.38
N LEU A 77 7.82 -0.01 5.43
CA LEU A 77 7.99 0.74 6.66
C LEU A 77 6.93 0.31 7.69
N SER A 78 7.41 -0.03 8.87
CA SER A 78 6.63 -0.55 9.98
C SER A 78 6.66 0.40 11.17
N ALA A 79 5.76 0.20 12.13
CA ALA A 79 5.82 0.93 13.39
C ALA A 79 7.10 0.61 14.20
N GLU A 80 7.71 -0.55 13.95
CA GLU A 80 8.91 -1.01 14.63
C GLU A 80 10.16 -0.22 14.22
N ASP A 81 10.11 0.46 13.07
CA ASP A 81 11.17 1.33 12.57
C ASP A 81 11.23 2.69 13.28
N PHE A 82 10.35 2.92 14.26
CA PHE A 82 10.24 4.20 14.96
C PHE A 82 10.31 4.02 16.48
N ASP A 83 11.07 4.91 17.14
CA ASP A 83 11.00 5.12 18.58
C ASP A 83 10.00 6.23 18.88
N THR A 84 8.96 5.92 19.66
CA THR A 84 8.00 6.94 20.10
C THR A 84 8.65 7.81 21.17
N LEU A 85 8.68 9.12 20.94
CA LEU A 85 9.16 10.10 21.90
C LEU A 85 8.01 10.65 22.75
N GLU A 86 6.97 11.18 22.10
CA GLU A 86 5.86 11.85 22.78
C GLU A 86 4.56 11.74 21.97
N VAL A 87 3.41 11.70 22.65
CA VAL A 87 2.10 11.87 21.99
C VAL A 87 1.75 13.36 21.99
N ILE A 88 1.67 13.98 20.81
CA ILE A 88 1.39 15.43 20.66
C ILE A 88 -0.06 15.75 20.33
N GLY A 89 -0.88 14.74 20.01
CA GLY A 89 -2.29 14.97 19.74
C GLY A 89 -3.11 13.69 19.73
N ARG A 90 -4.35 13.80 20.21
CA ARG A 90 -5.37 12.76 20.08
C ARG A 90 -6.58 13.38 19.40
N GLY A 91 -6.99 12.81 18.29
CA GLY A 91 -8.10 13.27 17.49
C GLY A 91 -9.15 12.20 17.31
N ALA A 92 -10.24 12.57 16.65
CA ALA A 92 -11.37 11.67 16.41
C ALA A 92 -11.05 10.53 15.43
N PHE A 93 -9.85 10.48 14.84
CA PHE A 93 -9.47 9.46 13.85
C PHE A 93 -8.18 8.72 14.23
N GLY A 94 -7.58 9.05 15.38
CA GLY A 94 -6.34 8.46 15.84
C GLY A 94 -5.47 9.43 16.64
N GLU A 95 -4.16 9.17 16.69
CA GLU A 95 -3.20 9.90 17.51
C GLU A 95 -1.99 10.35 16.70
N VAL A 96 -1.42 11.50 17.06
CA VAL A 96 -0.19 12.03 16.48
C VAL A 96 0.91 11.92 17.51
N LYS A 97 2.03 11.32 17.12
CA LYS A 97 3.21 11.10 17.97
C LYS A 97 4.42 11.78 17.37
N VAL A 98 5.26 12.39 18.18
CA VAL A 98 6.64 12.66 17.80
C VAL A 98 7.40 11.35 17.90
N VAL A 99 8.06 10.96 16.81
CA VAL A 99 8.83 9.73 16.72
C VAL A 99 10.22 10.00 16.17
N LYS A 100 11.16 9.11 16.48
CA LYS A 100 12.51 9.10 15.93
C LYS A 100 12.67 7.85 15.06
N MET A 101 13.01 8.03 13.79
CA MET A 101 13.26 6.90 12.89
C MET A 101 14.57 6.19 13.26
N LYS A 102 14.49 4.87 13.45
CA LYS A 102 15.66 4.02 13.69
C LYS A 102 16.53 4.00 12.43
N GLY A 103 17.84 3.97 12.60
CA GLY A 103 18.81 4.06 11.51
C GLY A 103 19.18 5.49 11.11
N THR A 104 18.22 6.36 10.75
CA THR A 104 18.52 7.74 10.36
C THR A 104 18.60 8.72 11.54
N GLY A 105 17.93 8.40 12.66
CA GLY A 105 17.81 9.28 13.81
C GLY A 105 16.95 10.52 13.57
N LYS A 106 16.29 10.63 12.41
CA LYS A 106 15.43 11.76 12.05
C LYS A 106 14.18 11.78 12.93
N VAL A 107 13.86 12.93 13.49
CA VAL A 107 12.64 13.15 14.27
C VAL A 107 11.53 13.65 13.36
N CYS A 108 10.34 13.07 13.45
CA CYS A 108 9.15 13.45 12.69
C CYS A 108 7.87 13.28 13.52
N ALA A 109 6.76 13.84 13.04
CA ALA A 109 5.44 13.56 13.59
C ALA A 109 4.77 12.40 12.82
N LEU A 110 4.46 11.33 13.51
CA LEU A 110 3.76 10.15 13.01
C LEU A 110 2.27 10.26 13.33
N LYS A 111 1.43 10.30 12.30
CA LYS A 111 -0.03 10.25 12.45
C LYS A 111 -0.50 8.81 12.34
N ILE A 112 -0.95 8.25 13.45
CA ILE A 112 -1.52 6.91 13.53
C ILE A 112 -3.02 7.06 13.43
N LEU A 113 -3.62 6.37 12.45
CA LEU A 113 -5.05 6.45 12.19
C LEU A 113 -5.70 5.06 12.33
N ASN A 114 -6.92 4.99 12.86
CA ASN A 114 -7.64 3.74 13.07
C ASN A 114 -8.53 3.39 11.87
N LYS A 115 -8.19 2.34 11.12
CA LYS A 115 -8.92 1.91 9.92
C LYS A 115 -10.41 1.61 10.17
N VAL A 116 -10.75 0.98 11.30
CA VAL A 116 -12.14 0.62 11.62
C VAL A 116 -12.97 1.88 11.89
N GLU A 117 -12.40 2.84 12.60
CA GLU A 117 -13.07 4.12 12.87
C GLU A 117 -13.24 4.96 11.61
N MET A 118 -12.26 4.91 10.70
CA MET A 118 -12.32 5.60 9.41
C MET A 118 -13.40 5.04 8.49
N LEU A 119 -13.55 3.71 8.45
CA LEU A 119 -14.61 3.05 7.68
C LEU A 119 -16.01 3.38 8.22
N LYS A 120 -16.21 3.42 9.54
CA LYS A 120 -17.52 3.71 10.16
C LYS A 120 -18.06 5.10 9.80
N ARG A 121 -17.18 6.07 9.53
CA ARG A 121 -17.56 7.48 9.31
C ARG A 121 -17.68 7.88 7.83
N HIS A 122 -17.74 6.90 6.92
CA HIS A 122 -18.05 7.09 5.49
C HIS A 122 -17.13 8.05 4.72
N GLN A 123 -15.91 8.33 5.20
CA GLN A 123 -14.89 9.10 4.46
C GLN A 123 -14.11 8.19 3.49
N VAL A 124 -14.85 7.36 2.74
CA VAL A 124 -14.33 6.23 1.93
C VAL A 124 -14.08 6.63 0.46
N ARG A 125 -13.40 7.75 0.21
CA ARG A 125 -12.81 7.98 -1.13
C ARG A 125 -11.32 7.63 -1.20
N GLU A 126 -10.68 7.34 -0.08
CA GLU A 126 -9.22 7.12 -0.01
C GLU A 126 -8.82 5.77 0.62
N ILE A 127 -9.77 4.85 0.81
CA ILE A 127 -9.56 3.61 1.60
C ILE A 127 -9.03 2.43 0.78
N LEU A 128 -8.82 2.58 -0.54
CA LEU A 128 -8.09 1.59 -1.34
C LEU A 128 -6.57 1.63 -1.12
N SER A 129 -6.03 2.59 -0.36
CA SER A 129 -4.61 2.64 0.01
C SER A 129 -4.31 1.76 1.23
N ASN A 130 -4.44 0.44 1.05
CA ASN A 130 -4.08 -0.49 2.11
C ASN A 130 -2.56 -0.55 2.29
N THR A 131 -2.09 -0.50 3.55
CA THR A 131 -0.70 -0.70 4.02
C THR A 131 0.25 0.52 4.07
N TYR A 132 -0.19 1.74 3.80
CA TYR A 132 0.63 2.96 4.04
C TYR A 132 0.07 3.92 5.11
N PHE A 133 -1.01 3.52 5.78
CA PHE A 133 -1.72 4.35 6.74
C PHE A 133 -0.90 4.74 7.99
N ILE A 134 0.26 4.11 8.18
CA ILE A 134 1.20 4.46 9.24
C ILE A 134 2.08 5.67 8.82
N VAL A 135 2.23 6.00 7.53
CA VAL A 135 3.34 6.87 7.07
C VAL A 135 2.94 7.93 6.04
N THR A 136 1.78 7.88 5.38
CA THR A 136 1.52 8.83 4.28
C THR A 136 1.18 10.26 4.67
N GLN A 137 1.09 10.59 5.96
CA GLN A 137 1.22 12.00 6.39
C GLN A 137 2.63 12.30 6.92
N LEU A 138 3.66 11.74 6.29
CA LEU A 138 5.01 12.27 6.37
C LEU A 138 5.13 13.42 5.36
N LEU A 139 4.59 14.60 5.73
CA LEU A 139 4.72 15.95 5.11
C LEU A 139 3.55 16.78 5.71
N ILE A 140 3.67 17.89 6.42
CA ILE A 140 4.73 18.83 6.79
C ILE A 140 4.27 19.44 8.13
N TRP A 141 5.17 19.66 9.10
CA TRP A 141 4.91 20.69 10.11
C TRP A 141 5.42 22.01 9.53
N PHE A 142 4.47 22.94 9.38
CA PHE A 142 4.43 24.24 8.68
C PHE A 142 3.99 24.23 7.22
#